data_AF-A0A0F8W6N6-F1
#
_entry.id   AF-A0A0F8W6N6-F1
#
_cell.length_a   1.000
_cell.length_b   1.000
_cell.length_c   1.000
_cell.angle_alpha   90.00
_cell.angle_beta   90.00
_cell.angle_gamma   90.00
#
_symmetry.space_group_name_H-M   'P 1'
#
loop_
_entity.id
_entity.type
_entity.pdbx_description
1 polymer ?
#
loop_
_entity_poly.entity_id
_entity_poly.type
_entity_poly.pdbx_seq_one_letter_code
_entity_poly.pdbx_strand_id
1 'polypeptide(L)'
;GAGEVDGFAESLDKTITEIEATQARGGALDGITTGFTRLDSMLSGLRKGQYVILGGRPSIGKTTFLVNVALHNLTHDRRVAFFSLEMGAQEINALLLARRSGISIKAMLSGKMGGGEIGKVKEAREALIGFPLFLDDSPALTVGEIGARALKFKADLVIVDHLDLAETGEKFTNDYTYYYYQFIAAYYCP
;
A
#
# COMPACT_ATOMS: atom_id res chain seq x y z
N GLY A 1 -2.86 -20.24 20.04
CA GLY A 1 -2.50 -20.15 21.46
C GLY A 1 -2.94 -18.79 21.93
N ALA A 2 -3.76 -18.72 22.98
CA ALA A 2 -4.18 -17.45 23.54
C ALA A 2 -2.96 -16.76 24.15
N GLY A 3 -2.63 -15.57 23.66
CA GLY A 3 -1.54 -14.76 24.21
C GLY A 3 -1.84 -14.40 25.66
N GLU A 4 -0.80 -14.45 26.49
CA GLU A 4 -0.83 -13.97 27.87
C GLU A 4 -1.29 -12.50 27.87
N VAL A 5 -2.29 -12.17 28.69
CA VAL A 5 -2.83 -10.81 28.75
C VAL A 5 -1.96 -10.02 29.70
N ASP A 6 -1.16 -9.10 29.15
CA ASP A 6 -0.37 -8.16 29.94
C ASP A 6 -1.26 -7.39 30.93
N GLY A 7 -0.75 -7.18 32.15
CA GLY A 7 -1.41 -6.27 33.10
C GLY A 7 -1.39 -4.82 32.58
N PHE A 8 -2.38 -4.01 32.95
CA PHE A 8 -2.47 -2.61 32.48
C PHE A 8 -1.21 -1.79 32.78
N ALA A 9 -0.60 -1.98 33.95
CA ALA A 9 0.66 -1.33 34.30
C ALA A 9 1.82 -1.71 33.35
N GLU A 10 1.95 -3.00 33.05
CA GLU A 10 2.98 -3.50 32.11
C GLU A 10 2.77 -2.95 30.69
N SER A 11 1.53 -2.82 30.24
CA SER A 11 1.20 -2.20 28.95
C SER A 11 1.59 -0.71 28.91
N LEU A 12 1.42 0.02 30.01
CA LEU A 12 1.87 1.41 30.11
C LEU A 12 3.40 1.51 30.08
N ASP A 13 4.11 0.63 30.79
CA ASP A 13 5.58 0.60 30.79
C ASP A 13 6.14 0.30 29.40
N LYS A 14 5.53 -0.64 28.66
CA LYS A 14 5.85 -0.91 27.24
C LYS A 14 5.63 0.34 26.37
N THR A 15 4.50 1.02 26.55
CA THR A 15 4.18 2.26 25.80
C THR A 15 5.21 3.37 26.07
N ILE A 16 5.60 3.58 27.33
CA ILE A 16 6.60 4.59 27.70
C ILE A 16 7.95 4.26 27.06
N THR A 17 8.35 2.98 27.09
CA THR A 17 9.59 2.51 26.46
C THR A 17 9.62 2.80 24.95
N GLU A 18 8.50 2.59 24.25
CA GLU A 18 8.37 2.91 22.81
C GLU A 18 8.48 4.42 22.52
N ILE A 19 7.90 5.25 23.39
CA ILE A 19 7.98 6.71 23.30
C ILE A 19 9.43 7.18 23.48
N GLU A 20 10.12 6.69 24.51
CA GLU A 20 11.53 7.01 24.79
C GLU A 20 12.44 6.58 23.63
N ALA A 21 12.23 5.38 23.08
CA ALA A 21 12.97 4.90 21.91
C ALA A 21 12.75 5.80 20.68
N THR A 22 11.52 6.30 20.48
CA THR A 22 11.20 7.23 19.39
C THR A 22 11.84 8.60 19.60
N GLN A 23 11.84 9.10 20.82
CA GLN A 23 12.51 10.35 21.18
C GLN A 23 14.03 10.25 21.01
N ALA A 24 14.64 9.13 21.40
CA ALA A 24 16.08 8.89 21.25
C ALA A 24 16.54 8.89 19.78
N ARG A 25 15.65 8.55 18.84
CA ARG A 25 15.89 8.64 17.39
C ARG A 25 15.66 10.03 16.79
N GLY A 26 15.44 11.05 17.62
CA GLY A 26 15.21 12.42 17.18
C GLY A 26 13.87 12.64 16.48
N GLY A 27 12.87 11.79 16.75
CA GLY A 27 11.57 11.87 16.08
C GLY A 27 11.58 11.44 14.61
N ALA A 28 12.65 10.75 14.18
CA ALA A 28 12.69 10.14 12.85
C ALA A 28 11.53 9.14 12.69
N LEU A 29 10.84 9.21 11.55
CA LEU A 29 9.79 8.27 11.20
C LEU A 29 10.40 6.88 11.06
N ASP A 30 9.96 5.96 11.90
CA ASP A 30 10.36 4.56 11.82
C ASP A 30 9.33 3.78 10.97
N GLY A 31 9.82 2.82 10.19
CA GLY A 31 8.97 1.88 9.46
C GLY A 31 8.60 2.30 8.03
N ILE A 32 7.30 2.23 7.73
CA ILE A 32 6.69 2.41 6.41
C ILE A 32 6.17 3.84 6.30
N THR A 33 6.41 4.50 5.18
CA THR A 33 5.89 5.84 4.91
C THR A 33 5.18 5.90 3.57
N THR A 34 4.40 6.94 3.34
CA THR A 34 3.67 7.15 2.09
C THR A 34 4.56 7.70 0.98
N GLY A 35 5.72 8.27 1.33
CA GLY A 35 6.60 8.98 0.40
C GLY A 35 6.14 10.41 0.11
N PHE A 36 5.09 10.89 0.78
CA PHE A 36 4.61 12.26 0.73
C PHE A 36 4.91 12.95 2.06
N THR A 37 6.00 13.72 2.12
CA THR A 37 6.54 14.30 3.36
C THR A 37 5.49 14.97 4.25
N ARG A 38 4.56 15.74 3.66
CA ARG A 38 3.50 16.41 4.41
C ARG A 38 2.51 15.41 5.01
N LEU A 39 2.12 14.38 4.26
CA LEU A 39 1.22 13.34 4.74
C LEU A 39 1.92 12.51 5.82
N ASP A 40 3.17 12.14 5.61
CA ASP A 40 3.97 11.39 6.57
C ASP A 40 4.18 12.16 7.87
N SER A 41 4.36 13.48 7.82
CA SER A 41 4.40 14.34 8.99
C SER A 41 3.05 14.40 9.73
N MET A 42 1.92 14.37 9.02
CA MET A 42 0.59 14.38 9.62
C MET A 42 0.25 13.03 10.27
N LEU A 43 0.67 11.92 9.64
CA LEU A 43 0.40 10.56 10.11
C LEU A 43 1.44 10.07 11.12
N SER A 44 2.61 10.71 11.17
CA SER A 44 3.81 10.16 11.82
C SER A 44 4.20 8.79 11.23
N GLY A 45 4.16 8.68 9.90
CA GLY A 45 4.36 7.43 9.17
C GLY A 45 3.19 6.45 9.30
N LEU A 46 3.35 5.24 8.75
CA LEU A 46 2.41 4.13 8.88
C LEU A 46 2.97 3.13 9.88
N ARG A 47 2.25 2.93 10.99
CA ARG A 47 2.72 2.11 12.12
C ARG A 47 2.40 0.64 11.90
N LYS A 48 3.21 -0.19 12.54
CA LYS A 48 3.05 -1.64 12.52
C LYS A 48 1.68 -2.07 13.07
N GLY A 49 1.02 -2.98 12.35
CA GLY A 49 -0.30 -3.51 12.68
C GLY A 49 -1.47 -2.55 12.39
N GLN A 50 -1.22 -1.36 11.83
CA GLN A 50 -2.30 -0.47 11.44
C GLN A 50 -3.02 -0.95 10.18
N TYR A 51 -4.33 -0.72 10.20
CA TYR A 51 -5.20 -0.84 9.03
C TYR A 51 -5.57 0.57 8.56
N VAL A 52 -5.08 0.97 7.39
CA VAL A 52 -5.25 2.32 6.87
C VAL A 52 -6.15 2.28 5.65
N ILE A 53 -7.20 3.12 5.67
CA ILE A 53 -8.17 3.20 4.59
C ILE A 53 -7.97 4.51 3.82
N LEU A 54 -7.75 4.40 2.51
CA LEU A 54 -7.81 5.52 1.58
C LEU A 54 -9.20 5.59 0.96
N GLY A 55 -10.00 6.56 1.42
CA GLY A 55 -11.33 6.83 0.89
C GLY A 55 -11.32 7.92 -0.18
N GLY A 56 -12.13 7.74 -1.22
CA GLY A 56 -12.47 8.83 -2.13
C GLY A 56 -13.23 8.40 -3.38
N ARG A 57 -13.76 9.39 -4.09
CA ARG A 57 -14.58 9.16 -5.30
C ARG A 57 -13.82 8.37 -6.38
N PRO A 58 -14.52 7.63 -7.26
CA PRO A 58 -13.90 7.06 -8.45
C PRO A 58 -13.11 8.10 -9.26
N SER A 59 -12.06 7.65 -9.94
CA SER A 59 -11.24 8.46 -10.85
C SER A 59 -10.46 9.63 -10.22
N ILE A 60 -10.35 9.74 -8.89
CA ILE A 60 -9.51 10.77 -8.25
C ILE A 60 -8.02 10.41 -8.16
N GLY A 61 -7.62 9.22 -8.65
CA GLY A 61 -6.22 8.77 -8.67
C GLY A 61 -5.77 7.97 -7.45
N LYS A 62 -6.66 7.24 -6.78
CA LYS A 62 -6.32 6.41 -5.60
C LYS A 62 -5.32 5.31 -5.93
N THR A 63 -5.55 4.54 -7.00
CA THR A 63 -4.60 3.54 -7.52
C THR A 63 -3.23 4.15 -7.78
N THR A 64 -3.18 5.28 -8.47
CA THR A 64 -1.92 6.00 -8.74
C THR A 64 -1.22 6.43 -7.45
N PHE A 65 -1.96 6.90 -6.44
CA PHE A 65 -1.40 7.22 -5.13
C PHE A 65 -0.76 5.99 -4.49
N LEU A 66 -1.43 4.84 -4.50
CA LEU A 66 -0.92 3.61 -3.90
C LEU A 66 0.28 3.05 -4.64
N VAL A 67 0.30 3.14 -5.97
CA VAL A 67 1.48 2.77 -6.77
C VAL A 67 2.68 3.65 -6.39
N ASN A 68 2.46 4.93 -6.07
CA ASN A 68 3.54 5.79 -5.56
C ASN A 68 4.02 5.35 -4.17
N VAL A 69 3.10 5.03 -3.26
CA VAL A 69 3.43 4.50 -1.93
C VAL A 69 4.21 3.19 -2.05
N ALA A 70 3.76 2.27 -2.92
CA ALA A 70 4.42 1.01 -3.20
C ALA A 70 5.86 1.24 -3.68
N LEU A 71 6.04 2.04 -4.74
CA LEU A 71 7.37 2.34 -5.28
C LEU A 71 8.28 3.02 -4.27
N HIS A 72 7.76 3.96 -3.48
CA HIS A 72 8.52 4.59 -2.42
C HIS A 72 9.08 3.55 -1.45
N ASN A 73 8.24 2.64 -0.95
CA ASN A 73 8.68 1.60 -0.02
C ASN A 73 9.61 0.57 -0.67
N LEU A 74 9.38 0.19 -1.92
CA LEU A 74 10.29 -0.69 -2.67
C LEU A 74 11.69 -0.08 -2.82
N THR A 75 11.79 1.24 -2.99
CA THR A 75 13.09 1.95 -3.04
C THR A 75 13.76 2.14 -1.68
N HIS A 76 13.09 1.79 -0.58
CA HIS A 76 13.63 1.81 0.79
C HIS A 76 13.71 0.39 1.37
N ASP A 77 14.00 -0.59 0.50
CA ASP A 77 14.25 -2.00 0.85
C ASP A 77 13.09 -2.70 1.59
N ARG A 78 11.85 -2.29 1.30
CA ARG A 78 10.64 -2.92 1.86
C ARG A 78 10.00 -3.88 0.87
N ARG A 79 9.52 -5.02 1.37
CA ARG A 79 8.76 -6.01 0.62
C ARG A 79 7.30 -5.56 0.54
N VAL A 80 6.81 -5.29 -0.66
CA VAL A 80 5.43 -4.82 -0.87
C VAL A 80 4.60 -5.91 -1.54
N ALA A 81 3.47 -6.27 -0.94
CA ALA A 81 2.45 -7.09 -1.58
C ALA A 81 1.31 -6.20 -2.06
N PHE A 82 1.04 -6.20 -3.36
CA PHE A 82 0.00 -5.40 -4.00
C PHE A 82 -1.04 -6.35 -4.59
N PHE A 83 -2.23 -6.34 -4.02
CA PHE A 83 -3.40 -7.09 -4.49
C PHE A 83 -4.29 -6.16 -5.29
N SER A 84 -4.46 -6.44 -6.57
CA SER A 84 -5.25 -5.64 -7.50
C SER A 84 -6.51 -6.39 -7.88
N LEU A 85 -7.65 -6.01 -7.30
CA LEU A 85 -8.93 -6.71 -7.47
C LEU A 85 -9.81 -6.10 -8.57
N GLU A 86 -9.59 -4.83 -8.96
CA GLU A 86 -10.31 -4.16 -10.08
C GLU A 86 -9.49 -4.21 -11.37
N MET A 87 -8.20 -3.93 -11.26
CA MET A 87 -7.31 -3.72 -12.40
C MET A 87 -6.45 -4.95 -12.64
N GLY A 88 -6.18 -5.24 -13.91
CA GLY A 88 -5.25 -6.30 -14.27
C GLY A 88 -3.81 -5.93 -13.91
N ALA A 89 -2.95 -6.92 -13.70
CA ALA A 89 -1.54 -6.68 -13.38
C ALA A 89 -0.84 -5.83 -14.45
N GLN A 90 -1.25 -5.91 -15.71
CA GLN A 90 -0.70 -5.11 -16.82
C GLN A 90 -0.95 -3.61 -16.62
N GLU A 91 -2.10 -3.21 -16.07
CA GLU A 91 -2.43 -1.80 -15.84
C GLU A 91 -1.64 -1.23 -14.67
N ILE A 92 -1.50 -2.00 -13.58
CA ILE A 92 -0.63 -1.65 -12.46
C ILE A 92 0.83 -1.56 -12.91
N ASN A 93 1.30 -2.53 -13.72
CA ASN A 93 2.65 -2.50 -14.30
C ASN A 93 2.88 -1.27 -15.19
N ALA A 94 1.89 -0.84 -15.96
CA ALA A 94 1.99 0.38 -16.75
C ALA A 94 2.16 1.63 -15.86
N LEU A 95 1.46 1.70 -14.72
CA LEU A 95 1.64 2.78 -13.74
C LEU A 95 3.04 2.74 -13.09
N LEU A 96 3.51 1.55 -12.71
CA LEU A 96 4.85 1.36 -12.13
C LEU A 96 5.95 1.79 -13.13
N LEU A 97 5.85 1.33 -14.37
CA LEU A 97 6.78 1.69 -15.45
C LEU A 97 6.73 3.19 -15.75
N ALA A 98 5.54 3.77 -15.86
CA ALA A 98 5.37 5.21 -16.07
C ALA A 98 6.04 6.02 -14.95
N ARG A 99 5.79 5.63 -13.70
CA ARG A 99 6.34 6.34 -12.55
C ARG A 99 7.86 6.21 -12.42
N ARG A 100 8.42 5.04 -12.78
CA ARG A 100 9.87 4.79 -12.73
C ARG A 100 10.63 5.36 -13.91
N SER A 101 10.07 5.32 -15.12
CA SER A 101 10.71 5.84 -16.34
C SER A 101 10.51 7.34 -16.56
N GLY A 102 9.49 7.94 -15.93
CA GLY A 102 9.07 9.32 -16.19
C GLY A 102 8.30 9.51 -17.49
N ILE A 103 7.99 8.43 -18.23
CA ILE A 103 7.21 8.47 -19.46
C ILE A 103 5.72 8.41 -19.13
N SER A 104 4.91 9.21 -19.81
CA SER A 104 3.47 9.26 -19.53
C SER A 104 2.79 7.92 -19.86
N ILE A 105 1.87 7.49 -19.00
CA ILE A 105 1.07 6.27 -19.24
C ILE A 105 0.28 6.36 -20.55
N LYS A 106 -0.21 7.55 -20.91
CA LYS A 106 -0.90 7.79 -22.19
C LYS A 106 0.00 7.51 -23.39
N ALA A 107 1.26 7.94 -23.36
CA ALA A 107 2.22 7.68 -24.44
C ALA A 107 2.51 6.17 -24.54
N MET A 108 2.69 5.49 -23.40
CA MET A 108 2.90 4.04 -23.36
C MET A 108 1.73 3.28 -23.97
N LEU A 109 0.50 3.55 -23.50
CA LEU A 109 -0.70 2.83 -23.94
C LEU A 109 -1.08 3.14 -25.39
N SER A 110 -0.82 4.35 -25.88
CA SER A 110 -1.11 4.72 -27.26
C SER A 110 0.00 4.34 -28.25
N GLY A 111 1.14 3.84 -27.76
CA GLY A 111 2.34 3.56 -28.57
C GLY A 111 3.02 4.81 -29.15
N LYS A 112 2.56 6.02 -28.80
CA LYS A 112 3.09 7.30 -29.30
C LYS A 112 4.25 7.79 -28.44
N MET A 113 5.25 6.93 -28.28
CA MET A 113 6.49 7.26 -27.58
C MET A 113 7.49 7.89 -28.54
N GLY A 114 8.18 8.94 -28.09
CA GLY A 114 9.24 9.61 -28.83
C GLY A 114 10.51 8.77 -28.98
N GLY A 115 11.44 9.26 -29.80
CA GLY A 115 12.74 8.60 -29.99
C GLY A 115 13.49 8.41 -28.68
N GLY A 116 13.82 7.16 -28.33
CA GLY A 116 14.57 6.81 -27.12
C GLY A 116 13.73 6.60 -25.85
N GLU A 117 12.45 6.99 -25.82
CA GLU A 117 11.60 6.79 -24.64
C GLU A 117 11.40 5.30 -24.31
N ILE A 118 11.28 4.45 -25.32
CA ILE A 118 11.22 2.99 -25.14
C ILE A 118 12.48 2.44 -24.42
N GLY A 119 13.64 3.09 -24.61
CA GLY A 119 14.87 2.75 -23.88
C GLY A 119 14.71 2.98 -22.38
N LYS A 120 14.20 4.16 -22.00
CA LYS A 120 13.91 4.49 -20.59
C LYS A 120 12.90 3.54 -19.95
N VAL A 121 11.90 3.09 -20.71
CA VAL A 121 10.93 2.10 -20.23
C VAL A 121 11.61 0.75 -19.97
N LYS A 122 12.50 0.31 -20.87
CA LYS A 122 13.28 -0.92 -20.68
C LYS A 122 14.21 -0.82 -19.47
N GLU A 123 14.90 0.30 -19.29
CA GLU A 123 15.73 0.55 -18.10
C GLU A 123 14.90 0.53 -16.81
N ALA A 124 13.72 1.15 -16.82
CA ALA A 124 12.80 1.11 -15.70
C ALA A 124 12.34 -0.32 -15.38
N ARG A 125 12.07 -1.14 -16.39
CA ARG A 125 11.75 -2.57 -16.22
C ARG A 125 12.87 -3.32 -15.49
N GLU A 126 14.12 -3.16 -15.91
CA GLU A 126 15.25 -3.83 -15.26
C GLU A 126 15.39 -3.42 -13.79
N ALA A 127 15.17 -2.14 -13.48
CA ALA A 127 15.15 -1.68 -12.10
C ALA A 127 13.99 -2.30 -11.28
N LEU A 128 12.80 -2.40 -11.86
CA LEU A 128 11.62 -2.95 -11.19
C LEU A 128 11.76 -4.45 -10.89
N ILE A 129 12.43 -5.22 -11.75
CA ILE A 129 12.67 -6.66 -11.54
C ILE A 129 13.50 -6.92 -10.28
N GLY A 130 14.38 -6.00 -9.90
CA GLY A 130 15.17 -6.12 -8.70
C GLY A 130 14.39 -5.86 -7.40
N PHE A 131 13.19 -5.28 -7.47
CA PHE A 131 12.43 -4.91 -6.28
C PHE A 131 11.62 -6.09 -5.71
N PRO A 132 11.49 -6.18 -4.38
CA PRO A 132 10.69 -7.21 -3.73
C PRO A 132 9.19 -6.87 -3.76
N LEU A 133 8.61 -6.87 -4.96
CA LEU A 133 7.18 -6.64 -5.20
C LEU A 133 6.48 -7.96 -5.50
N PHE A 134 5.45 -8.28 -4.74
CA PHE A 134 4.46 -9.31 -5.09
C PHE A 134 3.21 -8.62 -5.62
N LEU A 135 2.90 -8.81 -6.90
CA LEU A 135 1.68 -8.29 -7.53
C LEU A 135 0.73 -9.44 -7.83
N ASP A 136 -0.50 -9.35 -7.34
CA ASP A 136 -1.51 -10.40 -7.43
C ASP A 136 -2.83 -9.80 -7.90
N ASP A 137 -3.25 -10.17 -9.11
CA ASP A 137 -4.52 -9.77 -9.73
C ASP A 137 -5.53 -10.91 -9.76
N SER A 138 -5.39 -11.90 -8.87
CA SER A 138 -6.36 -12.99 -8.75
C SER A 138 -7.75 -12.43 -8.41
N PRO A 139 -8.79 -12.81 -9.16
CA PRO A 139 -10.14 -12.35 -8.88
C PRO A 139 -10.68 -12.98 -7.59
N ALA A 140 -11.60 -12.28 -6.93
CA ALA A 140 -12.40 -12.79 -5.81
C ALA A 140 -11.60 -13.34 -4.61
N LEU A 141 -10.44 -12.75 -4.30
CA LEU A 141 -9.67 -13.11 -3.10
C LEU A 141 -10.41 -12.71 -1.82
N THR A 142 -10.45 -13.63 -0.87
CA THR A 142 -10.90 -13.34 0.50
C THR A 142 -9.81 -12.63 1.30
N VAL A 143 -10.20 -11.90 2.36
CA VAL A 143 -9.25 -11.26 3.29
C VAL A 143 -8.27 -12.28 3.90
N GLY A 144 -8.74 -13.50 4.19
CA GLY A 144 -7.89 -14.58 4.70
C GLY A 144 -6.83 -15.04 3.70
N GLU A 145 -7.18 -15.14 2.42
CA GLU A 145 -6.22 -15.49 1.35
C GLU A 145 -5.20 -14.38 1.11
N ILE A 146 -5.64 -13.12 1.12
CA ILE A 146 -4.75 -11.94 1.04
C ILE A 146 -3.73 -12.00 2.19
N GLY A 147 -4.20 -12.18 3.43
CA GLY A 147 -3.34 -12.29 4.60
C GLY A 147 -2.36 -13.45 4.51
N ALA A 148 -2.82 -14.64 4.10
CA ALA A 148 -1.97 -15.83 3.95
C ALA A 148 -0.89 -15.64 2.88
N ARG A 149 -1.22 -15.04 1.72
CA ARG A 149 -0.27 -14.74 0.64
C ARG A 149 0.74 -13.68 1.07
N ALA A 150 0.29 -12.62 1.72
CA ALA A 150 1.16 -11.57 2.27
C ALA A 150 2.15 -12.12 3.31
N LEU A 151 1.67 -12.97 4.23
CA LEU A 151 2.52 -13.62 5.24
C LEU A 151 3.55 -14.55 4.60
N LYS A 152 3.14 -15.36 3.61
CA LYS A 152 4.05 -16.22 2.85
C LYS A 152 5.12 -15.41 2.12
N PHE A 153 4.76 -14.24 1.59
CA PHE A 153 5.68 -13.31 0.95
C PHE A 153 6.55 -12.52 1.95
N LYS A 154 6.21 -12.56 3.25
CA LYS A 154 6.80 -11.74 4.31
C LYS A 154 6.74 -10.25 3.96
N ALA A 155 5.56 -9.78 3.58
CA ALA A 155 5.34 -8.38 3.20
C ALA A 155 5.50 -7.45 4.42
N ASP A 156 6.25 -6.36 4.25
CA ASP A 156 6.31 -5.25 5.21
C ASP A 156 5.10 -4.31 5.03
N LEU A 157 4.60 -4.21 3.79
CA LEU A 157 3.43 -3.44 3.41
C LEU A 157 2.55 -4.25 2.48
N VAL A 158 1.26 -4.35 2.80
CA VAL A 158 0.24 -4.92 1.93
C VAL A 158 -0.67 -3.79 1.45
N ILE A 159 -0.93 -3.76 0.15
CA ILE A 159 -1.84 -2.81 -0.50
C ILE A 159 -2.93 -3.64 -1.18
N VAL A 160 -4.19 -3.26 -1.02
CA VAL A 160 -5.34 -3.93 -1.64
C VAL A 160 -6.19 -2.92 -2.38
N ASP A 161 -6.12 -2.91 -3.70
CA ASP A 161 -6.87 -2.00 -4.60
C ASP A 161 -7.83 -2.82 -5.46
N HIS A 162 -9.12 -2.94 -5.16
CA HIS A 162 -10.01 -2.28 -4.22
C HIS A 162 -10.70 -3.39 -3.42
N LEU A 163 -11.07 -3.14 -2.18
CA LEU A 163 -12.02 -4.02 -1.51
C LEU A 163 -13.41 -3.47 -1.80
N ASP A 164 -14.16 -4.16 -2.65
CA ASP A 164 -15.61 -4.10 -2.54
C ASP A 164 -15.95 -4.57 -1.13
N LEU A 165 -16.55 -3.71 -0.33
CA LEU A 165 -17.11 -4.12 0.96
C LEU A 165 -18.16 -5.19 0.66
N ALA A 166 -17.74 -6.46 0.74
CA ALA A 166 -18.64 -7.58 0.83
C ALA A 166 -19.61 -7.25 1.96
N GLU A 167 -20.90 -7.36 1.67
CA GLU A 167 -21.96 -7.30 2.67
C GLU A 167 -21.62 -8.30 3.78
N THR A 168 -20.96 -7.83 4.83
CA THR A 168 -21.07 -8.44 6.15
C THR A 168 -22.56 -8.36 6.44
N GLY A 169 -23.22 -9.51 6.52
CA GLY A 169 -24.68 -9.69 6.51
C GLY A 169 -25.49 -9.03 7.63
N GLU A 170 -25.13 -7.83 8.07
CA GLU A 170 -25.95 -6.92 8.85
C GLU A 170 -25.94 -5.53 8.21
N LYS A 171 -27.13 -5.05 7.85
CA LYS A 171 -27.36 -3.67 7.41
C LYS A 171 -26.94 -2.72 8.52
N PHE A 172 -25.78 -2.09 8.39
CA PHE A 172 -25.54 -0.81 9.03
C PHE A 172 -26.40 0.25 8.32
N THR A 173 -27.63 0.42 8.78
CA THR A 173 -28.47 1.57 8.46
C THR A 173 -27.84 2.81 9.09
N ASN A 174 -26.95 3.47 8.34
CA ASN A 174 -26.77 4.91 8.45
C ASN A 174 -26.92 5.48 7.04
N ASP A 175 -28.11 6.01 6.81
CA ASP A 175 -28.51 6.68 5.59
C ASP A 175 -27.50 7.78 5.20
N TYR A 176 -27.17 7.84 3.90
CA TYR A 176 -26.50 8.92 3.15
C TYR A 176 -24.98 8.90 2.84
N THR A 177 -24.15 7.93 3.25
CA THR A 177 -22.67 8.09 3.05
C THR A 177 -21.94 7.01 2.23
N TYR A 178 -22.59 5.91 1.81
CA TYR A 178 -21.86 4.80 1.16
C TYR A 178 -21.68 4.90 -0.36
N TYR A 179 -22.43 5.74 -1.07
CA TYR A 179 -22.41 5.79 -2.54
C TYR A 179 -21.23 6.58 -3.16
N TYR A 180 -20.33 7.17 -2.35
CA TYR A 180 -19.32 8.12 -2.85
C TYR A 180 -17.86 7.76 -2.54
N TYR A 181 -17.60 6.66 -1.84
CA TYR A 181 -16.25 6.29 -1.42
C TYR A 181 -15.90 4.90 -1.93
N GLN A 182 -15.00 4.84 -2.91
CA GLN A 182 -14.21 3.62 -3.13
C GLN A 182 -13.12 3.62 -2.05
N PHE A 183 -13.06 2.55 -1.27
CA PHE A 183 -12.13 2.35 -0.18
C PHE A 183 -10.99 1.44 -0.62
N ILE A 184 -9.77 1.81 -0.26
CA ILE A 184 -8.59 0.98 -0.49
C ILE A 184 -7.86 0.79 0.84
N ALA A 185 -7.57 -0.46 1.18
CA ALA A 185 -6.88 -0.82 2.40
C ALA A 185 -5.37 -0.99 2.16
N ALA A 186 -4.56 -0.30 2.96
CA ALA A 186 -3.18 -0.69 3.21
C ALA A 186 -3.16 -1.49 4.52
N TYR A 187 -2.81 -2.77 4.41
CA TYR A 187 -2.69 -3.69 5.54
C TYR A 187 -1.20 -3.80 5.92
N TYR A 188 -0.85 -3.51 7.17
CA TYR A 188 0.50 -3.74 7.66
C TYR A 188 0.54 -5.09 8.41
N CYS A 189 1.40 -6.02 7.97
CA CYS A 189 1.55 -7.34 8.60
C CYS A 189 2.50 -7.26 9.82
N PRO A 190 2.21 -7.92 10.96
CA PRO A 190 3.07 -7.96 12.13
C PRO A 190 4.39 -8.74 11.92
#